data_AF-A0A2T2ZXQ9-F1
#
_entry.id   AF-A0A2T2ZXQ9-F1
#
_cell.length_a   1.000
_cell.length_b   1.000
_cell.length_c   1.000
_cell.angle_alpha   90.00
_cell.angle_beta   90.00
_cell.angle_gamma   90.00
#
_symmetry.space_group_name_H-M   'P 1'
#
loop_
_entity.id
_entity.type
_entity.pdbx_description
1 polymer ?
#
loop_
_entity_poly.entity_id
_entity_poly.type
_entity_poly.pdbx_seq_one_letter_code
_entity_poly.pdbx_strand_id
1 'polypeptide(L)'
;MNRSQPDNGLGPVHDAASRVQKPESAADRMAALKARVAAAIGTSKAKGGLNVGLHPALEDLGQWKASNTKGADANNGSGSTSRTPSEQTRAASNNRPSPFRDGRPGGASVNPYLEAAAPGIPTGKQRAPRQLAFNQKGKYIQQANALRRQAALEAMKKRIADQTRKAGIEEDLGEKNFVVEAPPDIEWWDEALTTSYDSLDDPDSLKLHGEESIVTNLIQHPVALEPPQERNAPAPKPMYLTSKEQAKIRRQNRMADLKEQQAKIRLGLIPAPPPKVKKGNLMRVLGEEAVKDPTAVEAMVNQQIAERHQKHLQANEERKLTKEQKHEKLVGNQEKDAAKSLHLLVFKVGSLANGQHRFKIQKNAEQLALTGICVMHPKFNLIIVEGGQWSITKYKKLMLNRIDWTENVSTRDAKHGQQREWLMAEDDNGTLKDMTSNYCSLVFEGEVKSRAFKRWTSKVTETDAEARDALARSKMENFWSTARSMA
;
A
#
# COMPACT_ATOMS: atom_id res chain seq x y z
N MET A 1 -29.76 6.69 -69.81
CA MET A 1 -28.49 7.30 -70.27
C MET A 1 -27.90 7.99 -69.04
N ASN A 2 -26.77 7.64 -68.45
CA ASN A 2 -25.58 6.99 -68.95
C ASN A 2 -24.93 6.10 -67.88
N ARG A 3 -24.19 5.11 -68.38
CA ARG A 3 -23.30 4.18 -67.69
C ARG A 3 -22.14 4.92 -67.00
N SER A 4 -21.68 4.39 -65.89
CA SER A 4 -20.25 4.36 -65.57
C SER A 4 -19.91 3.10 -64.76
N GLN A 5 -19.02 2.29 -65.33
CA GLN A 5 -18.39 1.11 -64.75
C GLN A 5 -17.43 1.48 -63.61
N PRO A 6 -17.05 0.50 -62.75
CA PRO A 6 -15.98 0.67 -61.77
C PRO A 6 -14.62 0.45 -62.44
N ASP A 7 -13.69 1.37 -62.22
CA ASP A 7 -12.30 1.24 -62.69
C ASP A 7 -11.43 0.64 -61.58
N ASN A 8 -10.65 -0.35 -61.98
CA ASN A 8 -9.87 -1.25 -61.14
C ASN A 8 -8.43 -0.74 -61.11
N GLY A 9 -8.08 0.10 -60.13
CA GLY A 9 -6.75 0.71 -60.00
C GLY A 9 -5.91 0.05 -58.91
N LEU A 10 -5.04 -0.88 -59.28
CA LEU A 10 -3.98 -1.42 -58.42
C LEU A 10 -2.81 -0.42 -58.35
N GLY A 11 -2.75 0.36 -57.27
CA GLY A 11 -1.57 1.12 -56.85
C GLY A 11 -1.19 0.76 -55.41
N PRO A 12 0.11 0.77 -55.03
CA PRO A 12 0.52 0.38 -53.69
C PRO A 12 0.07 1.45 -52.66
N VAL A 13 -0.92 1.10 -51.85
CA VAL A 13 -1.32 1.89 -50.68
C VAL A 13 -0.33 1.60 -49.56
N HIS A 14 0.45 2.60 -49.16
CA HIS A 14 1.28 2.52 -47.95
C HIS A 14 0.38 2.60 -46.72
N ASP A 15 -0.01 1.44 -46.20
CA ASP A 15 -0.73 1.31 -44.93
C ASP A 15 0.26 1.47 -43.76
N ALA A 16 0.07 2.51 -42.95
CA ALA A 16 0.90 2.76 -41.76
C ALA A 16 0.54 1.84 -40.58
N ALA A 17 -0.51 1.03 -40.69
CA ALA A 17 -1.03 0.19 -39.60
C ALA A 17 -0.46 -1.24 -39.56
N SER A 18 0.35 -1.67 -40.54
CA SER A 18 0.89 -3.04 -40.58
C SER A 18 2.28 -3.21 -39.95
N ARG A 19 2.73 -2.26 -39.12
CA ARG A 19 4.01 -2.40 -38.40
C ARG A 19 3.81 -3.18 -37.11
N VAL A 20 3.91 -4.51 -37.21
CA VAL A 20 4.07 -5.40 -36.05
C VAL A 20 5.32 -4.96 -35.27
N GLN A 21 5.13 -4.30 -34.13
CA GLN A 21 6.22 -4.02 -33.20
C GLN A 21 6.56 -5.34 -32.50
N LYS A 22 7.76 -5.88 -32.76
CA LYS A 22 8.31 -6.98 -31.97
C LYS A 22 8.38 -6.54 -30.50
N PRO A 23 8.01 -7.39 -29.53
CA PRO A 23 8.25 -7.08 -28.12
C PRO A 23 9.76 -6.93 -27.92
N GLU A 24 10.19 -5.74 -27.50
CA GLU A 24 11.60 -5.47 -27.21
C GLU A 24 12.10 -6.46 -26.16
N SER A 25 13.15 -7.21 -26.50
CA SER A 25 13.84 -8.11 -25.58
C SER A 25 14.38 -7.32 -24.38
N ALA A 26 14.49 -7.94 -23.21
CA ALA A 26 15.16 -7.34 -22.05
C ALA A 26 16.58 -6.86 -22.39
N ALA A 27 17.25 -7.54 -23.34
CA ALA A 27 18.53 -7.12 -23.89
C ALA A 27 18.44 -5.82 -24.70
N ASP A 28 17.37 -5.62 -25.47
CA ASP A 28 17.16 -4.40 -26.28
C ASP A 28 16.82 -3.20 -25.38
N ARG A 29 16.05 -3.39 -24.31
CA ARG A 29 15.77 -2.35 -23.32
C ARG A 29 17.03 -1.94 -22.55
N MET A 30 17.85 -2.91 -22.16
CA MET A 30 19.15 -2.67 -21.54
C MET A 30 20.12 -1.97 -22.51
N ALA A 31 20.12 -2.33 -23.79
CA ALA A 31 20.93 -1.68 -24.81
C ALA A 31 20.47 -0.23 -25.07
N ALA A 32 19.16 0.01 -25.14
CA ALA A 32 18.58 1.35 -25.32
C ALA A 32 18.85 2.26 -24.10
N LEU A 33 18.79 1.71 -22.88
CA LEU A 33 19.13 2.45 -21.66
C LEU A 33 20.64 2.75 -21.60
N LYS A 34 21.49 1.76 -21.94
CA LYS A 34 22.94 1.94 -22.06
C LYS A 34 23.30 2.97 -23.13
N ALA A 35 22.57 3.02 -24.23
CA ALA A 35 22.72 4.02 -25.29
C ALA A 35 22.27 5.42 -24.84
N ARG A 36 21.18 5.55 -24.09
CA ARG A 36 20.74 6.84 -23.52
C ARG A 36 21.72 7.36 -22.47
N VAL A 37 22.25 6.49 -21.62
CA VAL A 37 23.30 6.83 -20.65
C VAL A 37 24.61 7.20 -21.35
N ALA A 38 24.98 6.51 -22.43
CA ALA A 38 26.14 6.86 -23.24
C ALA A 38 25.96 8.19 -23.98
N ALA A 39 24.76 8.50 -24.49
CA ALA A 39 24.44 9.78 -25.13
C ALA A 39 24.46 10.96 -24.14
N ALA A 40 24.02 10.75 -22.90
CA ALA A 40 24.14 11.75 -21.83
C ALA A 40 25.60 12.01 -21.40
N ILE A 41 26.50 11.06 -21.63
CA ILE A 41 27.95 11.17 -21.33
C ILE A 41 28.75 11.66 -22.56
N GLY A 42 28.21 11.47 -23.77
CA GLY A 42 28.89 11.71 -25.05
C GLY A 42 29.08 13.16 -25.48
N THR A 43 28.54 14.15 -24.76
CA THR A 43 28.67 15.58 -25.12
C THR A 43 29.99 16.23 -24.71
N SER A 44 31.03 15.45 -24.35
CA SER A 44 32.35 16.00 -24.02
C SER A 44 33.50 15.17 -24.59
N LYS A 45 33.66 15.21 -25.91
CA LYS A 45 34.95 14.90 -26.54
C LYS A 45 35.20 15.77 -27.77
N ALA A 46 35.50 17.05 -27.55
CA ALA A 46 36.13 17.91 -28.54
C ALA A 46 37.64 18.02 -28.24
N LYS A 47 38.42 17.65 -29.24
CA LYS A 47 39.87 17.78 -29.33
C LYS A 47 40.14 19.14 -30.00
N GLY A 48 40.90 20.03 -29.37
CA GLY A 48 41.35 21.28 -29.98
C GLY A 48 41.16 22.48 -29.06
N GLY A 49 42.27 23.09 -28.65
CA GLY A 49 42.24 24.35 -27.91
C GLY A 49 41.91 25.53 -28.82
N LEU A 50 41.13 26.49 -28.31
CA LEU A 50 41.28 27.93 -28.53
C LEU A 50 40.32 28.67 -27.59
N ASN A 51 40.80 29.77 -27.00
CA ASN A 51 40.10 30.69 -26.10
C ASN A 51 38.72 31.13 -26.60
N VAL A 52 37.67 31.09 -25.76
CA VAL A 52 36.66 32.18 -25.62
C VAL A 52 36.03 32.10 -24.22
N GLY A 53 35.81 33.27 -23.60
CA GLY A 53 35.63 33.51 -22.18
C GLY A 53 34.32 33.10 -21.52
N LEU A 54 34.40 33.00 -20.19
CA LEU A 54 33.29 32.80 -19.26
C LEU A 54 32.66 34.16 -18.93
N HIS A 55 31.32 34.18 -18.92
CA HIS A 55 30.48 35.37 -18.75
C HIS A 55 30.65 36.02 -17.34
N PRO A 56 30.73 37.37 -17.22
CA PRO A 56 31.10 38.08 -15.99
C PRO A 56 29.96 38.21 -14.95
N ALA A 57 29.10 37.21 -14.81
CA ALA A 57 27.95 37.23 -13.89
C ALA A 57 28.05 36.20 -12.75
N LEU A 58 29.23 35.63 -12.49
CA LEU A 58 29.41 34.59 -11.47
C LEU A 58 30.59 34.83 -10.52
N GLU A 59 31.10 36.07 -10.44
CA GLU A 59 32.32 36.38 -9.69
C GLU A 59 32.10 37.18 -8.40
N ASP A 60 30.87 37.24 -7.87
CA ASP A 60 30.65 37.88 -6.56
C ASP A 60 29.73 37.05 -5.68
N LEU A 61 30.35 36.29 -4.78
CA LEU A 61 29.83 35.91 -3.47
C LEU A 61 30.89 35.07 -2.75
N GLY A 62 31.69 35.74 -1.92
CA GLY A 62 32.32 35.07 -0.78
C GLY A 62 33.77 35.46 -0.52
N GLN A 63 33.98 36.64 0.07
CA GLN A 63 34.99 36.86 1.10
C GLN A 63 34.85 38.27 1.71
N TRP A 64 34.21 38.35 2.88
CA TRP A 64 34.24 39.52 3.74
C TRP A 64 35.30 39.30 4.84
N LYS A 65 36.25 40.22 5.01
CA LYS A 65 36.99 40.40 6.28
C LYS A 65 37.22 41.88 6.60
N ALA A 66 37.16 42.14 7.91
CA ALA A 66 37.04 43.38 8.68
C ALA A 66 38.08 44.50 8.46
N SER A 67 37.67 45.75 8.74
CA SER A 67 38.15 46.51 9.91
C SER A 67 37.44 47.87 10.16
N ASN A 68 36.91 48.00 11.38
CA ASN A 68 37.01 49.13 12.34
C ASN A 68 36.32 50.49 12.11
N THR A 69 35.36 50.84 12.98
CA THR A 69 35.26 52.15 13.68
C THR A 69 34.40 52.05 14.96
N LYS A 70 34.77 52.90 15.93
CA LYS A 70 34.36 53.03 17.34
C LYS A 70 32.87 53.30 17.61
N GLY A 71 32.41 52.96 18.83
CA GLY A 71 31.33 53.69 19.51
C GLY A 71 30.55 52.94 20.61
N ALA A 72 30.92 53.19 21.87
CA ALA A 72 30.11 53.30 23.11
C ALA A 72 29.22 52.14 23.66
N ASP A 73 29.55 51.80 24.91
CA ASP A 73 28.71 51.54 26.10
C ASP A 73 27.62 50.45 26.12
N ALA A 74 27.83 49.41 26.95
CA ALA A 74 27.18 49.26 28.27
C ALA A 74 27.21 47.80 28.81
N ASN A 75 27.94 47.63 29.92
CA ASN A 75 27.57 46.94 31.16
C ASN A 75 27.07 45.47 31.21
N ASN A 76 27.92 44.65 31.87
CA ASN A 76 27.66 43.87 33.10
C ASN A 76 27.40 42.34 33.08
N GLY A 77 28.07 41.64 34.02
CA GLY A 77 27.84 40.26 34.50
C GLY A 77 28.88 39.22 34.03
N SER A 78 30.01 39.00 34.72
CA SER A 78 30.23 38.07 35.87
C SER A 78 29.81 36.61 35.58
N GLY A 79 30.54 35.54 35.89
CA GLY A 79 31.86 35.27 36.48
C GLY A 79 32.34 33.93 35.89
N SER A 80 33.62 33.54 35.89
CA SER A 80 34.54 33.26 37.00
C SER A 80 34.95 31.77 36.92
N THR A 81 36.26 31.56 36.67
CA THR A 81 37.14 30.48 37.22
C THR A 81 36.81 29.02 36.92
N SER A 82 37.73 28.10 36.57
CA SER A 82 39.18 27.94 36.81
C SER A 82 39.61 26.67 36.01
N ARG A 83 40.85 26.25 35.78
CA ARG A 83 42.21 26.56 36.26
C ARG A 83 43.19 25.82 35.32
N THR A 84 44.29 26.48 34.96
CA THR A 84 45.56 25.90 34.44
C THR A 84 46.37 25.28 35.61
N PRO A 85 47.60 24.68 35.49
CA PRO A 85 48.85 25.16 34.84
C PRO A 85 49.60 24.07 34.02
N SER A 86 50.40 24.32 32.97
CA SER A 86 51.56 25.19 32.69
C SER A 86 52.93 24.61 33.07
N GLU A 87 53.85 24.55 32.09
CA GLU A 87 55.26 24.97 32.14
C GLU A 87 55.80 24.95 30.68
N GLN A 88 56.21 26.04 30.01
CA GLN A 88 57.34 26.99 30.25
C GLN A 88 58.71 26.30 30.23
N THR A 89 59.81 26.77 29.62
CA THR A 89 60.19 27.95 28.82
C THR A 89 61.64 27.78 28.31
N ARG A 90 61.92 28.33 27.12
CA ARG A 90 63.07 29.17 26.68
C ARG A 90 64.56 28.85 27.04
N ALA A 91 65.34 28.72 25.95
CA ALA A 91 66.49 29.55 25.51
C ALA A 91 67.92 29.50 26.14
N ALA A 92 68.88 29.20 25.24
CA ALA A 92 70.13 29.92 24.88
C ALA A 92 71.48 29.81 25.66
N SER A 93 72.52 29.43 24.88
CA SER A 93 73.87 30.05 24.71
C SER A 93 75.15 29.25 25.07
N ASN A 94 76.14 29.40 24.16
CA ASN A 94 77.59 29.08 24.09
C ASN A 94 78.34 28.71 25.40
N ASN A 95 79.43 27.91 25.42
CA ASN A 95 80.69 28.06 24.67
C ASN A 95 81.64 26.84 24.83
N ARG A 96 82.63 26.78 23.92
CA ARG A 96 83.83 25.90 23.69
C ARG A 96 84.74 25.54 24.89
N PRO A 97 85.71 24.56 24.80
CA PRO A 97 86.97 24.70 24.04
C PRO A 97 87.60 23.44 23.38
N SER A 98 88.58 23.73 22.52
CA SER A 98 89.52 22.85 21.81
C SER A 98 90.84 22.74 22.61
N PRO A 99 91.67 21.71 22.35
CA PRO A 99 93.08 22.01 22.06
C PRO A 99 93.75 21.18 20.94
N PHE A 100 94.63 21.88 20.19
CA PHE A 100 95.92 21.50 19.56
C PHE A 100 95.97 20.31 18.55
N ARG A 101 96.31 20.47 17.24
CA ARG A 101 97.58 20.85 16.55
C ARG A 101 98.77 19.95 16.95
N ASP A 102 99.62 19.39 16.09
CA ASP A 102 100.05 19.62 14.70
C ASP A 102 100.67 18.33 14.12
N GLY A 103 100.90 18.26 12.78
CA GLY A 103 102.14 17.63 12.29
C GLY A 103 102.10 16.59 11.16
N ARG A 104 101.97 17.07 9.92
CA ARG A 104 102.76 16.66 8.73
C ARG A 104 102.49 15.31 8.01
N PRO A 105 102.90 15.22 6.72
CA PRO A 105 102.06 14.67 5.66
C PRO A 105 102.65 13.39 5.05
N GLY A 106 101.80 12.59 4.42
CA GLY A 106 102.23 11.54 3.51
C GLY A 106 101.53 10.22 3.78
N GLY A 107 100.69 9.80 2.85
CA GLY A 107 100.00 8.52 2.92
C GLY A 107 98.68 8.57 2.17
N ALA A 108 98.75 8.51 0.85
CA ALA A 108 97.60 8.25 0.01
C ALA A 108 97.00 6.89 0.41
N SER A 109 95.85 6.90 1.10
CA SER A 109 94.96 5.74 1.15
C SER A 109 93.83 5.98 0.15
N VAL A 110 94.00 5.37 -1.02
CA VAL A 110 93.00 5.31 -2.07
C VAL A 110 91.83 4.48 -1.54
N ASN A 111 90.63 5.05 -1.61
CA ASN A 111 89.40 4.40 -1.15
C ASN A 111 89.11 3.18 -2.06
N PRO A 112 89.00 1.94 -1.52
CA PRO A 112 88.93 0.70 -2.32
C PRO A 112 87.59 0.47 -3.05
N TYR A 113 86.73 1.49 -3.12
CA TYR A 113 85.45 1.48 -3.86
C TYR A 113 85.40 2.53 -5.00
N LEU A 114 86.53 3.16 -5.34
CA LEU A 114 86.68 4.01 -6.53
C LEU A 114 87.43 3.24 -7.62
N GLU A 115 86.70 2.71 -8.59
CA GLU A 115 87.29 2.13 -9.81
C GLU A 115 88.11 3.20 -10.54
N ALA A 116 89.39 2.92 -10.77
CA ALA A 116 90.25 3.72 -11.63
C ALA A 116 89.82 3.50 -13.09
N ALA A 117 89.12 4.49 -13.66
CA ALA A 117 88.82 4.51 -15.08
C ALA A 117 90.11 4.61 -15.92
N ALA A 118 90.26 3.70 -16.88
CA ALA A 118 91.29 3.72 -17.92
C ALA A 118 91.19 4.99 -18.80
N PRO A 119 92.29 5.44 -19.43
CA PRO A 119 92.31 6.70 -20.17
C PRO A 119 91.57 6.54 -21.50
N GLY A 120 90.60 7.43 -21.78
CA GLY A 120 90.00 7.53 -23.12
C GLY A 120 88.47 7.62 -23.20
N ILE A 121 87.74 7.89 -22.12
CA ILE A 121 86.27 8.04 -22.18
C ILE A 121 85.88 9.45 -21.72
N PRO A 122 85.03 10.19 -22.49
CA PRO A 122 84.73 11.58 -22.21
C PRO A 122 84.02 11.76 -20.87
N THR A 123 84.45 12.81 -20.19
CA THR A 123 83.99 13.37 -18.91
C THR A 123 82.55 13.04 -18.53
N GLY A 124 82.40 12.43 -17.34
CA GLY A 124 81.11 12.32 -16.66
C GLY A 124 80.49 13.71 -16.50
N LYS A 125 79.31 13.92 -17.11
CA LYS A 125 78.49 15.11 -16.88
C LYS A 125 78.24 15.23 -15.39
N GLN A 126 78.65 16.36 -14.80
CA GLN A 126 78.30 16.72 -13.43
C GLN A 126 76.77 16.59 -13.28
N ARG A 127 76.32 15.78 -12.32
CA ARG A 127 74.89 15.71 -11.98
C ARG A 127 74.48 17.07 -11.43
N ALA A 128 73.89 17.91 -12.29
CA ALA A 128 73.24 19.12 -11.85
C ALA A 128 72.14 18.74 -10.84
N PRO A 129 72.02 19.44 -9.69
CA PRO A 129 70.96 19.17 -8.74
C PRO A 129 69.61 19.34 -9.45
N ARG A 130 68.73 18.34 -9.35
CA ARG A 130 67.38 18.44 -9.93
C ARG A 130 66.70 19.67 -9.34
N GLN A 131 66.34 20.63 -10.20
CA GLN A 131 65.57 21.79 -9.79
C GLN A 131 64.25 21.34 -9.15
N LEU A 132 63.90 21.93 -8.01
CA LEU A 132 62.66 21.65 -7.31
C LEU A 132 61.48 22.08 -8.21
N ALA A 133 60.80 21.10 -8.80
CA ALA A 133 59.57 21.33 -9.56
C ALA A 133 58.41 21.53 -8.59
N PHE A 134 58.20 22.78 -8.17
CA PHE A 134 57.07 23.13 -7.31
C PHE A 134 55.77 23.04 -8.11
N ASN A 135 54.88 22.13 -7.68
CA ASN A 135 53.54 22.06 -8.26
C ASN A 135 52.75 23.29 -7.85
N GLN A 136 52.09 23.92 -8.82
CA GLN A 136 51.26 25.09 -8.57
C GLN A 136 50.18 24.78 -7.53
N LYS A 137 49.92 25.77 -6.64
CA LYS A 137 48.89 25.68 -5.60
C LYS A 137 47.56 25.26 -6.23
N GLY A 138 46.94 24.22 -5.67
CA GLY A 138 45.65 23.72 -6.16
C GLY A 138 45.71 22.61 -7.21
N LYS A 139 46.86 22.31 -7.85
CA LYS A 139 46.96 21.21 -8.84
C LYS A 139 46.48 19.86 -8.27
N TYR A 140 46.97 19.49 -7.09
CA TYR A 140 46.57 18.24 -6.43
C TYR A 140 45.18 18.31 -5.79
N ILE A 141 44.70 19.51 -5.43
CA ILE A 141 43.34 19.71 -4.92
C ILE A 141 42.33 19.50 -6.06
N GLN A 142 42.60 20.03 -7.25
CA GLN A 142 41.79 19.81 -8.44
C GLN A 142 41.80 18.35 -8.87
N GLN A 143 42.97 17.70 -8.85
CA GLN A 143 43.10 16.27 -9.15
C GLN A 143 42.34 15.40 -8.13
N ALA A 144 42.45 15.70 -6.84
CA ALA A 144 41.70 15.01 -5.80
C ALA A 144 40.18 15.21 -5.94
N ASN A 145 39.73 16.41 -6.28
CA ASN A 145 38.31 16.68 -6.52
C ASN A 145 37.79 15.97 -7.78
N ALA A 146 38.59 15.89 -8.85
CA ALA A 146 38.25 15.10 -10.02
C ALA A 146 38.12 13.61 -9.69
N LEU A 147 39.03 13.06 -8.87
CA LEU A 147 39.01 11.66 -8.44
C LEU A 147 37.79 11.39 -7.54
N ARG A 148 37.45 12.29 -6.61
CA ARG A 148 36.22 12.20 -5.80
C ARG A 148 34.95 12.21 -6.66
N ARG A 149 34.89 13.06 -7.69
CA ARG A 149 33.76 13.06 -8.64
C ARG A 149 33.66 11.75 -9.40
N GLN A 150 34.80 11.20 -9.86
CA GLN A 150 34.84 9.89 -10.52
C GLN A 150 34.35 8.77 -9.58
N ALA A 151 34.83 8.74 -8.33
CA ALA A 151 34.40 7.76 -7.34
C ALA A 151 32.90 7.90 -6.99
N ALA A 152 32.37 9.11 -6.91
CA ALA A 152 30.94 9.36 -6.69
C ALA A 152 30.09 8.85 -7.87
N LEU A 153 30.55 9.07 -9.11
CA LEU A 153 29.89 8.55 -10.31
C LEU A 153 29.94 7.03 -10.39
N GLU A 154 31.07 6.42 -10.01
CA GLU A 154 31.22 4.97 -9.95
C GLU A 154 30.32 4.34 -8.87
N ALA A 155 30.24 4.96 -7.69
CA ALA A 155 29.32 4.56 -6.63
C ALA A 155 27.85 4.69 -7.06
N MET A 156 27.51 5.74 -7.80
CA MET A 156 26.16 5.93 -8.37
C MET A 156 25.84 4.84 -9.41
N LYS A 157 26.78 4.54 -10.31
CA LYS A 157 26.64 3.45 -11.29
C LYS A 157 26.47 2.10 -10.61
N LYS A 158 27.24 1.83 -9.55
CA LYS A 158 27.14 0.60 -8.76
C LYS A 158 25.77 0.48 -8.09
N ARG A 159 25.25 1.56 -7.48
CA ARG A 159 23.88 1.56 -6.93
C ARG A 159 22.81 1.31 -7.98
N ILE A 160 22.92 1.94 -9.15
CA ILE A 160 21.97 1.73 -10.25
C ILE A 160 22.02 0.28 -10.72
N ALA A 161 23.22 -0.29 -10.87
CA ALA A 161 23.42 -1.70 -11.23
C ALA A 161 22.85 -2.66 -10.18
N ASP A 162 23.07 -2.40 -8.90
CA ASP A 162 22.52 -3.21 -7.80
C ASP A 162 20.98 -3.12 -7.76
N GLN A 163 20.41 -1.93 -8.00
CA GLN A 163 18.96 -1.74 -8.10
C GLN A 163 18.36 -2.43 -9.33
N THR A 164 19.01 -2.36 -10.49
CA THR A 164 18.52 -3.05 -11.71
C THR A 164 18.65 -4.57 -11.58
N ARG A 165 19.74 -5.09 -11.00
CA ARG A 165 19.87 -6.51 -10.70
C ARG A 165 18.81 -6.98 -9.71
N LYS A 166 18.55 -6.20 -8.66
CA LYS A 166 17.49 -6.50 -7.69
C LYS A 166 16.10 -6.49 -8.32
N ALA A 167 15.82 -5.54 -9.22
CA ALA A 167 14.54 -5.46 -9.93
C ALA A 167 14.35 -6.61 -10.94
N GLY A 168 15.41 -7.04 -11.64
CA GLY A 168 15.35 -8.19 -12.55
C GLY A 168 15.12 -9.53 -11.85
N ILE A 169 15.75 -9.73 -10.67
CA ILE A 169 15.57 -10.96 -9.87
C ILE A 169 14.15 -11.05 -9.29
N GLU A 170 13.45 -9.93 -9.07
CA GLU A 170 12.07 -9.93 -8.56
C GLU A 170 11.05 -10.40 -9.61
N GLU A 171 11.36 -10.26 -10.90
CA GLU A 171 10.54 -10.77 -12.01
C GLU A 171 10.63 -12.31 -12.11
N ASP A 172 11.83 -12.88 -11.90
CA ASP A 172 12.13 -14.32 -11.94
C ASP A 172 11.51 -15.16 -10.80
N LEU A 173 11.03 -14.53 -9.72
CA LEU A 173 10.46 -15.28 -8.58
C LEU A 173 9.18 -16.06 -8.92
N GLY A 174 8.48 -15.68 -10.00
CA GLY A 174 7.36 -16.46 -10.54
C GLY A 174 7.78 -17.66 -11.40
N GLU A 175 9.00 -17.66 -11.93
CA GLU A 175 9.49 -18.69 -12.86
C GLU A 175 9.92 -19.98 -12.16
N LYS A 176 10.23 -19.90 -10.86
CA LYS A 176 10.58 -21.08 -10.03
C LYS A 176 9.46 -22.12 -9.96
N ASN A 177 8.20 -21.71 -10.08
CA ASN A 177 7.05 -22.62 -10.08
C ASN A 177 6.89 -23.39 -11.40
N PHE A 178 7.63 -23.03 -12.45
CA PHE A 178 7.63 -23.75 -13.73
C PHE A 178 8.80 -24.73 -13.84
N VAL A 179 9.63 -24.85 -12.80
CA VAL A 179 10.62 -25.93 -12.72
C VAL A 179 9.86 -27.22 -12.45
N VAL A 180 9.66 -27.99 -13.52
CA VAL A 180 9.09 -29.34 -13.43
C VAL A 180 10.12 -30.22 -12.72
N GLU A 181 9.84 -30.57 -11.47
CA GLU A 181 10.65 -31.58 -10.78
C GLU A 181 10.55 -32.91 -11.53
N ALA A 182 11.65 -33.66 -11.58
CA ALA A 182 11.64 -34.98 -12.19
C ALA A 182 10.60 -35.84 -11.45
N PRO A 183 9.69 -36.53 -12.16
CA PRO A 183 8.77 -37.46 -11.53
C PRO A 183 9.53 -38.46 -10.66
N PRO A 184 9.01 -38.83 -9.48
CA PRO A 184 9.58 -39.93 -8.70
C PRO A 184 9.61 -41.22 -9.53
N ASP A 185 10.56 -42.11 -9.23
CA ASP A 185 10.68 -43.40 -9.92
C ASP A 185 9.40 -44.26 -9.80
N ILE A 186 8.62 -44.07 -8.73
CA ILE A 186 7.32 -44.70 -8.52
C ILE A 186 6.36 -43.65 -7.94
N GLU A 187 5.16 -43.55 -8.52
CA GLU A 187 4.14 -42.64 -8.00
C GLU A 187 3.54 -43.19 -6.69
N TRP A 188 3.15 -42.30 -5.77
CA TRP A 188 2.72 -42.65 -4.41
C TRP A 188 1.51 -43.61 -4.35
N TRP A 189 0.71 -43.69 -5.41
CA TRP A 189 -0.43 -44.61 -5.50
C TRP A 189 -0.03 -46.03 -5.97
N ASP A 190 1.15 -46.16 -6.59
CA ASP A 190 1.70 -47.43 -7.10
C ASP A 190 2.72 -48.08 -6.16
N GLU A 191 3.24 -47.35 -5.17
CA GLU A 191 4.22 -47.83 -4.18
C GLU A 191 3.78 -49.14 -3.48
N ALA A 192 2.47 -49.27 -3.25
CA ALA A 192 1.88 -50.44 -2.63
C ALA A 192 1.59 -51.59 -3.60
N LEU A 193 1.59 -51.33 -4.92
CA LEU A 193 1.26 -52.29 -5.97
C LEU A 193 2.51 -52.88 -6.63
N THR A 194 3.56 -52.08 -6.79
CA THR A 194 4.81 -52.49 -7.45
C THR A 194 6.05 -51.99 -6.70
N THR A 195 7.17 -52.67 -6.93
CA THR A 195 8.49 -52.29 -6.40
C THR A 195 9.30 -51.44 -7.39
N SER A 196 8.97 -51.49 -8.69
CA SER A 196 9.56 -50.65 -9.75
C SER A 196 8.73 -50.75 -11.04
N TYR A 197 8.65 -49.68 -11.84
CA TYR A 197 8.03 -49.72 -13.17
C TYR A 197 8.86 -50.48 -14.21
N ASP A 198 10.15 -50.67 -13.99
CA ASP A 198 11.03 -51.37 -14.94
C ASP A 198 10.85 -52.90 -14.91
N SER A 199 10.21 -53.42 -13.87
CA SER A 199 10.11 -54.85 -13.59
C SER A 199 8.67 -55.37 -13.63
N LEU A 200 7.76 -54.68 -14.34
CA LEU A 200 6.33 -55.04 -14.37
C LEU A 200 6.03 -56.41 -15.00
N ASP A 201 6.95 -56.92 -15.84
CA ASP A 201 6.82 -58.24 -16.46
C ASP A 201 7.18 -59.39 -15.49
N ASP A 202 7.88 -59.08 -14.39
CA ASP A 202 8.26 -60.06 -13.37
C ASP A 202 7.14 -60.22 -12.32
N PRO A 203 6.51 -61.40 -12.21
CA PRO A 203 5.41 -61.61 -11.27
C PRO A 203 5.82 -61.48 -9.79
N ASP A 204 7.11 -61.60 -9.48
CA ASP A 204 7.67 -61.42 -8.14
C ASP A 204 7.82 -59.94 -7.74
N SER A 205 7.81 -59.01 -8.70
CA SER A 205 7.91 -57.57 -8.45
C SER A 205 6.56 -56.94 -8.08
N LEU A 206 5.47 -57.60 -8.49
CA LEU A 206 4.08 -57.20 -8.34
C LEU A 206 3.52 -57.69 -7.00
N LYS A 207 3.17 -56.75 -6.12
CA LYS A 207 2.58 -57.05 -4.80
C LYS A 207 1.06 -57.26 -4.89
N LEU A 208 0.59 -57.89 -5.97
CA LEU A 208 -0.84 -58.07 -6.24
C LEU A 208 -1.41 -59.32 -5.56
N HIS A 209 -0.58 -60.32 -5.30
CA HIS A 209 -0.99 -61.62 -4.77
C HIS A 209 -0.28 -61.89 -3.43
N GLY A 210 -0.99 -61.67 -2.32
CA GLY A 210 -0.47 -61.90 -0.95
C GLY A 210 -1.41 -61.34 0.12
N GLU A 211 -1.21 -61.72 1.38
CA GLU A 211 -2.00 -61.20 2.52
C GLU A 211 -1.81 -59.68 2.74
N GLU A 212 -0.70 -59.13 2.24
CA GLU A 212 -0.36 -57.70 2.26
C GLU A 212 -0.86 -56.91 1.03
N SER A 213 -1.58 -57.55 0.10
CA SER A 213 -2.08 -56.90 -1.12
C SER A 213 -3.32 -56.02 -0.86
N ILE A 214 -3.30 -54.79 -1.37
CA ILE A 214 -4.45 -53.87 -1.31
C ILE A 214 -5.58 -54.32 -2.26
N VAL A 215 -5.24 -55.06 -3.33
CA VAL A 215 -6.19 -55.46 -4.35
C VAL A 215 -6.93 -56.73 -3.90
N THR A 216 -8.21 -56.56 -3.57
CA THR A 216 -9.10 -57.66 -3.18
C THR A 216 -10.33 -57.69 -4.09
N ASN A 217 -11.16 -58.72 -3.96
CA ASN A 217 -12.45 -58.81 -4.64
C ASN A 217 -13.53 -57.86 -4.07
N LEU A 218 -13.18 -57.03 -3.06
CA LEU A 218 -14.10 -56.12 -2.41
C LEU A 218 -14.15 -54.77 -3.14
N ILE A 219 -15.35 -54.22 -3.28
CA ILE A 219 -15.57 -52.89 -3.86
C ILE A 219 -15.83 -51.91 -2.71
N GLN A 220 -14.93 -50.95 -2.53
CA GLN A 220 -15.12 -49.89 -1.53
C GLN A 220 -16.12 -48.85 -2.06
N HIS A 221 -17.17 -48.58 -1.27
CA HIS A 221 -18.04 -47.43 -1.49
C HIS A 221 -17.50 -46.28 -0.64
N PRO A 222 -16.99 -45.19 -1.25
CA PRO A 222 -16.44 -44.07 -0.49
C PRO A 222 -17.50 -43.42 0.37
N VAL A 223 -17.08 -42.79 1.48
CA VAL A 223 -18.00 -42.10 2.39
C VAL A 223 -18.73 -41.00 1.62
N ALA A 224 -20.07 -41.08 1.59
CA ALA A 224 -20.90 -40.04 1.02
C ALA A 224 -20.75 -38.76 1.84
N LEU A 225 -20.07 -37.76 1.28
CA LEU A 225 -19.96 -36.43 1.88
C LEU A 225 -21.23 -35.64 1.60
N GLU A 226 -21.81 -35.04 2.63
CA GLU A 226 -22.91 -34.10 2.45
C GLU A 226 -22.46 -32.94 1.55
N PRO A 227 -23.29 -32.53 0.57
CA PRO A 227 -22.95 -31.43 -0.31
C PRO A 227 -22.80 -30.15 0.52
N PRO A 228 -21.74 -29.34 0.31
CA PRO A 228 -21.54 -28.10 1.05
C PRO A 228 -22.75 -27.14 1.00
N GLN A 229 -23.55 -27.22 -0.06
CA GLN A 229 -24.75 -26.45 -0.32
C GLN A 229 -25.95 -26.83 0.58
N GLU A 230 -25.97 -28.00 1.23
CA GLU A 230 -27.05 -28.35 2.16
C GLU A 230 -27.08 -27.45 3.41
N ARG A 231 -25.93 -26.86 3.79
CA ARG A 231 -25.87 -25.79 4.79
C ARG A 231 -26.67 -24.56 4.38
N ASN A 232 -26.91 -24.38 3.08
CA ASN A 232 -27.67 -23.29 2.49
C ASN A 232 -29.13 -23.70 2.23
N ALA A 233 -29.66 -24.65 3.01
CA ALA A 233 -31.06 -25.04 2.93
C ALA A 233 -31.95 -23.78 3.01
N PRO A 234 -32.83 -23.54 2.02
CA PRO A 234 -33.66 -22.35 2.02
C PRO A 234 -34.54 -22.36 3.26
N ALA A 235 -34.56 -21.24 3.98
CA ALA A 235 -35.43 -21.07 5.14
C ALA A 235 -36.89 -21.42 4.76
N PRO A 236 -37.67 -21.98 5.68
CA PRO A 236 -39.06 -22.34 5.42
C PRO A 236 -39.80 -21.12 4.86
N LYS A 237 -40.52 -21.35 3.75
CA LYS A 237 -41.20 -20.28 3.02
C LYS A 237 -42.12 -19.52 3.97
N PRO A 238 -41.97 -18.18 4.11
CA PRO A 238 -42.85 -17.41 4.97
C PRO A 238 -44.30 -17.50 4.45
N MET A 239 -45.24 -17.75 5.36
CA MET A 239 -46.67 -17.78 5.05
C MET A 239 -47.20 -16.34 4.93
N TYR A 240 -47.56 -15.95 3.71
CA TYR A 240 -48.18 -14.65 3.47
C TYR A 240 -49.70 -14.75 3.62
N LEU A 241 -50.29 -13.81 4.35
CA LEU A 241 -51.73 -13.69 4.52
C LEU A 241 -52.28 -12.68 3.52
N THR A 242 -53.44 -12.97 2.95
CA THR A 242 -54.20 -12.03 2.13
C THR A 242 -54.67 -10.82 2.97
N SER A 243 -54.96 -9.69 2.33
CA SER A 243 -55.46 -8.50 3.02
C SER A 243 -56.75 -8.76 3.82
N LYS A 244 -57.61 -9.67 3.32
CA LYS A 244 -58.84 -10.12 3.99
C LYS A 244 -58.53 -10.93 5.25
N GLU A 245 -57.60 -11.87 5.19
CA GLU A 245 -57.17 -12.66 6.36
C GLU A 245 -56.49 -11.79 7.40
N GLN A 246 -55.60 -10.88 6.98
CA GLN A 246 -55.00 -9.91 7.89
C GLN A 246 -56.05 -9.04 8.58
N ALA A 247 -57.09 -8.60 7.85
CA ALA A 247 -58.20 -7.85 8.45
C ALA A 247 -59.03 -8.70 9.42
N LYS A 248 -59.24 -9.99 9.11
CA LYS A 248 -59.93 -10.94 9.98
C LYS A 248 -59.17 -11.15 11.30
N ILE A 249 -57.87 -11.44 11.23
CA ILE A 249 -57.00 -11.61 12.41
C ILE A 249 -56.96 -10.33 13.24
N ARG A 250 -56.77 -9.16 12.61
CA ARG A 250 -56.80 -7.87 13.32
C ARG A 250 -58.13 -7.65 14.05
N ARG A 251 -59.26 -8.00 13.43
CA ARG A 251 -60.60 -7.87 14.06
C ARG A 251 -60.76 -8.84 15.23
N GLN A 252 -60.35 -10.09 15.07
CA GLN A 252 -60.42 -11.12 16.11
C GLN A 252 -59.55 -10.74 17.32
N ASN A 253 -58.31 -10.30 17.10
CA ASN A 253 -57.42 -9.87 18.18
C ASN A 253 -58.00 -8.66 18.92
N ARG A 254 -58.47 -7.63 18.20
CA ARG A 254 -59.13 -6.47 18.84
C ARG A 254 -60.38 -6.85 19.63
N MET A 255 -61.16 -7.81 19.13
CA MET A 255 -62.35 -8.32 19.83
C MET A 255 -61.97 -9.07 21.11
N ALA A 256 -60.91 -9.88 21.05
CA ALA A 256 -60.38 -10.59 22.22
C ALA A 256 -59.86 -9.59 23.28
N ASP A 257 -59.03 -8.63 22.87
CA ASP A 257 -58.50 -7.58 23.76
C ASP A 257 -59.61 -6.77 24.44
N LEU A 258 -60.64 -6.38 23.67
CA LEU A 258 -61.80 -5.65 24.21
C LEU A 258 -62.62 -6.51 25.17
N LYS A 259 -62.83 -7.80 24.86
CA LYS A 259 -63.55 -8.73 25.73
C LYS A 259 -62.80 -8.98 27.02
N GLU A 260 -61.47 -9.07 26.97
CA GLU A 260 -60.60 -9.18 28.14
C GLU A 260 -60.68 -7.92 29.01
N GLN A 261 -60.59 -6.73 28.41
CA GLN A 261 -60.74 -5.46 29.14
C GLN A 261 -62.13 -5.34 29.80
N GLN A 262 -63.20 -5.68 29.09
CA GLN A 262 -64.55 -5.68 29.65
C GLN A 262 -64.70 -6.68 30.80
N ALA A 263 -64.09 -7.87 30.70
CA ALA A 263 -64.08 -8.85 31.78
C ALA A 263 -63.32 -8.32 33.01
N LYS A 264 -62.17 -7.65 32.82
CA LYS A 264 -61.41 -7.00 33.90
C LYS A 264 -62.21 -5.89 34.59
N ILE A 265 -62.97 -5.09 33.82
CA ILE A 265 -63.87 -4.07 34.38
C ILE A 265 -65.03 -4.71 35.15
N ARG A 266 -65.66 -5.76 34.60
CA ARG A 266 -66.76 -6.49 35.26
C ARG A 266 -66.31 -7.13 36.58
N LEU A 267 -65.08 -7.62 36.62
CA LEU A 267 -64.47 -8.20 37.82
C LEU A 267 -63.94 -7.13 38.80
N GLY A 268 -63.93 -5.85 38.42
CA GLY A 268 -63.49 -4.74 39.27
C GLY A 268 -61.98 -4.56 39.38
N LEU A 269 -61.16 -5.24 38.56
CA LEU A 269 -59.70 -5.09 38.57
C LEU A 269 -59.24 -3.77 37.94
N ILE A 270 -60.04 -3.22 37.02
CA ILE A 270 -59.76 -1.96 36.34
C ILE A 270 -61.01 -1.08 36.42
N PRO A 271 -60.91 0.19 36.88
CA PRO A 271 -62.04 1.09 36.89
C PRO A 271 -62.51 1.41 35.47
N ALA A 272 -63.79 1.69 35.29
CA ALA A 272 -64.33 2.07 34.00
C ALA A 272 -63.62 3.35 33.48
N PRO A 273 -63.14 3.37 32.23
CA PRO A 273 -62.41 4.52 31.71
C PRO A 273 -63.33 5.75 31.62
N PRO A 274 -62.86 6.95 32.03
CA PRO A 274 -63.67 8.17 31.97
C PRO A 274 -64.00 8.58 30.52
N PRO A 275 -65.08 9.36 30.30
CA PRO A 275 -65.50 9.79 28.97
C PRO A 275 -64.43 10.65 28.31
N LYS A 276 -64.17 10.42 27.02
CA LYS A 276 -63.16 11.15 26.26
C LYS A 276 -63.68 12.55 25.87
N VAL A 277 -63.21 13.58 26.57
CA VAL A 277 -63.54 14.98 26.26
C VAL A 277 -62.62 15.53 25.15
N LYS A 278 -63.19 16.30 24.22
CA LYS A 278 -62.50 17.06 23.15
C LYS A 278 -63.05 18.48 23.18
N LYS A 279 -62.30 19.48 22.67
CA LYS A 279 -62.79 20.87 22.56
C LYS A 279 -64.17 20.97 21.88
N GLY A 280 -64.37 20.29 20.75
CA GLY A 280 -65.66 20.26 20.07
C GLY A 280 -66.78 19.47 20.78
N ASN A 281 -66.46 18.62 21.75
CA ASN A 281 -67.43 17.83 22.53
C ASN A 281 -67.58 18.36 23.98
N LEU A 282 -66.95 19.50 24.30
CA LEU A 282 -66.84 20.03 25.66
C LEU A 282 -68.21 20.43 26.19
N MET A 283 -68.94 21.28 25.47
CA MET A 283 -70.30 21.73 25.83
C MET A 283 -71.32 20.58 25.94
N ARG A 284 -71.11 19.49 25.21
CA ARG A 284 -72.02 18.33 25.24
C ARG A 284 -71.77 17.41 26.45
N VAL A 285 -70.54 17.32 26.94
CA VAL A 285 -70.16 16.40 28.02
C VAL A 285 -70.10 17.10 29.38
N LEU A 286 -69.57 18.32 29.43
CA LEU A 286 -69.36 19.09 30.66
C LEU A 286 -70.13 20.42 30.60
N GLY A 287 -71.26 20.49 29.90
CA GLY A 287 -72.01 21.74 29.69
C GLY A 287 -72.41 22.44 30.99
N GLU A 288 -72.90 21.70 31.98
CA GLU A 288 -73.31 22.25 33.28
C GLU A 288 -72.13 22.83 34.09
N GLU A 289 -70.96 22.20 34.01
CA GLU A 289 -69.74 22.67 34.69
C GLU A 289 -69.10 23.84 33.93
N ALA A 290 -69.13 23.78 32.60
CA ALA A 290 -68.53 24.80 31.73
C ALA A 290 -69.34 26.11 31.72
N VAL A 291 -70.63 26.07 32.04
CA VAL A 291 -71.45 27.28 32.26
C VAL A 291 -71.07 27.98 33.57
N LYS A 292 -70.62 27.23 34.58
CA LYS A 292 -70.17 27.80 35.86
C LYS A 292 -68.76 28.42 35.73
N ASP A 293 -67.80 27.64 35.26
CA ASP A 293 -66.38 28.04 35.15
C ASP A 293 -65.77 27.64 33.78
N PRO A 294 -65.99 28.44 32.71
CA PRO A 294 -65.58 28.05 31.36
C PRO A 294 -64.07 27.87 31.22
N THR A 295 -63.27 28.75 31.82
CA THR A 295 -61.80 28.71 31.76
C THR A 295 -61.22 27.47 32.45
N ALA A 296 -61.79 27.07 33.60
CA ALA A 296 -61.32 25.92 34.36
C ALA A 296 -61.60 24.61 33.60
N VAL A 297 -62.80 24.49 33.01
CA VAL A 297 -63.17 23.31 32.20
C VAL A 297 -62.34 23.26 30.91
N GLU A 298 -62.07 24.38 30.25
CA GLU A 298 -61.16 24.41 29.10
C GLU A 298 -59.73 23.98 29.46
N ALA A 299 -59.20 24.46 30.59
CA ALA A 299 -57.88 24.08 31.08
C ALA A 299 -57.81 22.57 31.39
N MET A 300 -58.83 22.02 32.07
CA MET A 300 -58.93 20.59 32.36
C MET A 300 -58.99 19.75 31.07
N VAL A 301 -59.78 20.18 30.08
CA VAL A 301 -59.87 19.46 28.79
C VAL A 301 -58.56 19.57 28.00
N ASN A 302 -57.89 20.73 28.03
CA ASN A 302 -56.57 20.90 27.44
C ASN A 302 -55.53 19.99 28.10
N GLN A 303 -55.57 19.87 29.43
CA GLN A 303 -54.70 18.96 30.18
C GLN A 303 -54.97 17.50 29.79
N GLN A 304 -56.23 17.06 29.71
CA GLN A 304 -56.57 15.71 29.25
C GLN A 304 -56.15 15.45 27.79
N ILE A 305 -56.24 16.45 26.91
CA ILE A 305 -55.76 16.35 25.53
C ILE A 305 -54.23 16.21 25.52
N ALA A 306 -53.54 17.04 26.30
CA ALA A 306 -52.09 17.01 26.44
C ALA A 306 -51.60 15.69 27.04
N GLU A 307 -52.26 15.18 28.09
CA GLU A 307 -51.97 13.89 28.71
C GLU A 307 -52.16 12.74 27.72
N ARG A 308 -53.26 12.74 26.94
CA ARG A 308 -53.47 11.74 25.88
C ARG A 308 -52.38 11.80 24.81
N HIS A 309 -51.95 13.00 24.44
CA HIS A 309 -50.86 13.19 23.48
C HIS A 309 -49.51 12.72 24.06
N GLN A 310 -49.21 13.08 25.30
CA GLN A 310 -48.01 12.67 26.02
C GLN A 310 -47.95 11.16 26.18
N LYS A 311 -49.05 10.51 26.60
CA LYS A 311 -49.14 9.05 26.70
C LYS A 311 -48.91 8.37 25.34
N HIS A 312 -49.38 8.97 24.24
CA HIS A 312 -49.08 8.47 22.90
C HIS A 312 -47.59 8.60 22.54
N LEU A 313 -46.97 9.73 22.86
CA LEU A 313 -45.53 9.92 22.65
C LEU A 313 -44.69 8.97 23.50
N GLN A 314 -45.02 8.84 24.80
CA GLN A 314 -44.38 7.90 25.72
C GLN A 314 -44.49 6.46 25.22
N ALA A 315 -45.70 6.00 24.84
CA ALA A 315 -45.88 4.66 24.31
C ALA A 315 -45.12 4.42 22.98
N ASN A 316 -44.88 5.47 22.18
CA ASN A 316 -44.06 5.36 20.97
C ASN A 316 -42.57 5.34 21.29
N GLU A 317 -42.14 6.10 22.30
CA GLU A 317 -40.78 6.12 22.80
C GLU A 317 -40.41 4.79 23.47
N GLU A 318 -41.29 4.23 24.28
CA GLU A 318 -41.14 2.89 24.89
C GLU A 318 -41.02 1.78 23.82
N ARG A 319 -41.77 1.87 22.72
CA ARG A 319 -41.67 0.90 21.61
C ARG A 319 -40.45 1.14 20.70
N LYS A 320 -39.85 2.32 20.74
CA LYS A 320 -38.73 2.67 19.86
C LYS A 320 -37.50 1.95 20.36
N LEU A 321 -36.94 1.07 19.52
CA LEU A 321 -35.69 0.39 19.85
C LEU A 321 -34.62 1.43 20.21
N THR A 322 -33.92 1.16 21.30
CA THR A 322 -32.75 1.94 21.71
C THR A 322 -31.66 1.85 20.64
N LYS A 323 -30.68 2.77 20.67
CA LYS A 323 -29.57 2.75 19.71
C LYS A 323 -28.79 1.43 19.77
N GLU A 324 -28.61 0.89 20.98
CA GLU A 324 -27.94 -0.38 21.25
C GLU A 324 -28.73 -1.56 20.66
N GLN A 325 -30.03 -1.65 20.92
CA GLN A 325 -30.88 -2.71 20.36
C GLN A 325 -30.93 -2.69 18.83
N LYS A 326 -30.88 -1.49 18.22
CA LYS A 326 -30.79 -1.36 16.76
C LYS A 326 -29.45 -1.88 16.23
N HIS A 327 -28.36 -1.60 16.94
CA HIS A 327 -27.03 -2.07 16.57
C HIS A 327 -26.95 -3.60 16.68
N GLU A 328 -27.40 -4.17 17.80
CA GLU A 328 -27.46 -5.62 18.01
C GLU A 328 -28.30 -6.32 16.92
N LYS A 329 -29.47 -5.77 16.59
CA LYS A 329 -30.31 -6.29 15.49
C LYS A 329 -29.61 -6.22 14.13
N LEU A 330 -28.81 -5.18 13.88
CA LEU A 330 -28.04 -5.03 12.66
C LEU A 330 -26.89 -6.05 12.59
N VAL A 331 -26.14 -6.23 13.68
CA VAL A 331 -25.07 -7.22 13.80
C VAL A 331 -25.64 -8.62 13.60
N GLY A 332 -26.72 -8.98 14.30
CA GLY A 332 -27.36 -10.28 14.13
C GLY A 332 -27.92 -10.52 12.72
N ASN A 333 -28.33 -9.47 12.00
CA ASN A 333 -28.72 -9.60 10.59
C ASN A 333 -27.52 -9.83 9.67
N GLN A 334 -26.39 -9.14 9.91
CA GLN A 334 -25.15 -9.33 9.14
C GLN A 334 -24.55 -10.72 9.37
N GLU A 335 -24.58 -11.22 10.60
CA GLU A 335 -24.15 -12.58 10.94
C GLU A 335 -25.03 -13.63 10.25
N LYS A 336 -26.35 -13.46 10.28
CA LYS A 336 -27.29 -14.33 9.55
C LYS A 336 -27.07 -14.31 8.04
N ASP A 337 -26.69 -13.16 7.48
CA ASP A 337 -26.38 -13.05 6.05
C ASP A 337 -25.08 -13.79 5.71
N ALA A 338 -24.02 -13.57 6.50
CA ALA A 338 -22.74 -14.24 6.33
C ALA A 338 -22.80 -15.76 6.61
N ALA A 339 -23.73 -16.22 7.44
CA ALA A 339 -23.95 -17.63 7.71
C ALA A 339 -24.61 -18.38 6.54
N LYS A 340 -25.33 -17.67 5.65
CA LYS A 340 -25.97 -18.28 4.48
C LYS A 340 -24.98 -18.54 3.36
N SER A 341 -24.21 -17.54 2.97
CA SER A 341 -23.18 -17.67 1.95
C SER A 341 -22.14 -16.58 2.16
N LEU A 342 -20.88 -16.96 1.96
CA LEU A 342 -19.78 -16.02 1.94
C LEU A 342 -19.39 -15.80 0.49
N HIS A 343 -19.40 -14.54 0.08
CA HIS A 343 -18.96 -14.11 -1.23
C HIS A 343 -17.67 -13.32 -1.10
N LEU A 344 -16.82 -13.43 -2.09
CA LEU A 344 -15.54 -12.75 -2.21
C LEU A 344 -15.53 -11.91 -3.48
N LEU A 345 -15.09 -10.66 -3.33
CA LEU A 345 -14.86 -9.72 -4.41
C LEU A 345 -13.40 -9.26 -4.40
N VAL A 346 -12.81 -9.19 -5.58
CA VAL A 346 -11.46 -8.65 -5.79
C VAL A 346 -11.54 -7.49 -6.76
N PHE A 347 -11.05 -6.33 -6.34
CA PHE A 347 -10.96 -5.13 -7.17
C PHE A 347 -9.51 -4.75 -7.42
N LYS A 348 -9.26 -4.28 -8.65
CA LYS A 348 -8.02 -3.62 -9.06
C LYS A 348 -8.31 -2.12 -9.19
N VAL A 349 -7.55 -1.29 -8.49
CA VAL A 349 -7.64 0.17 -8.56
C VAL A 349 -6.30 0.74 -8.99
N GLY A 350 -6.28 1.69 -9.92
CA GLY A 350 -5.03 2.30 -10.40
C GLY A 350 -4.23 2.97 -9.28
N SER A 351 -4.80 4.01 -8.67
CA SER A 351 -4.19 4.79 -7.59
C SER A 351 -5.18 5.01 -6.45
N LEU A 352 -4.67 4.86 -5.22
CA LEU A 352 -5.39 5.19 -3.98
C LEU A 352 -4.80 6.42 -3.28
N ALA A 353 -4.15 7.32 -4.03
CA ALA A 353 -3.57 8.57 -3.51
C ALA A 353 -4.61 9.47 -2.81
N ASN A 354 -5.85 9.49 -3.32
CA ASN A 354 -6.95 10.23 -2.69
C ASN A 354 -7.36 9.60 -1.34
N GLY A 355 -7.13 10.33 -0.26
CA GLY A 355 -7.47 9.90 1.11
C GLY A 355 -8.96 9.64 1.32
N GLN A 356 -9.85 10.33 0.59
CA GLN A 356 -11.29 10.09 0.69
C GLN A 356 -11.68 8.72 0.14
N HIS A 357 -11.07 8.26 -0.95
CA HIS A 357 -11.32 6.92 -1.48
C HIS A 357 -10.91 5.87 -0.45
N ARG A 358 -9.72 5.99 0.14
CA ARG A 358 -9.25 5.08 1.21
C ARG A 358 -10.19 5.06 2.41
N PHE A 359 -10.65 6.23 2.85
CA PHE A 359 -11.61 6.35 3.94
C PHE A 359 -12.95 5.68 3.59
N LYS A 360 -13.49 5.93 2.40
CA LYS A 360 -14.76 5.33 1.93
C LYS A 360 -14.65 3.80 1.87
N ILE A 361 -13.57 3.27 1.30
CA ILE A 361 -13.27 1.82 1.24
C ILE A 361 -13.27 1.25 2.66
N GLN A 362 -12.41 1.76 3.54
CA GLN A 362 -12.24 1.23 4.89
C GLN A 362 -13.52 1.34 5.73
N LYS A 363 -14.16 2.52 5.75
CA LYS A 363 -15.34 2.72 6.61
C LYS A 363 -16.56 1.95 6.14
N ASN A 364 -16.76 1.78 4.84
CA ASN A 364 -17.86 0.95 4.37
C ASN A 364 -17.60 -0.53 4.61
N ALA A 365 -16.35 -0.99 4.52
CA ALA A 365 -16.00 -2.36 4.90
C ALA A 365 -16.31 -2.61 6.40
N GLU A 366 -15.90 -1.70 7.28
CA GLU A 366 -16.20 -1.75 8.72
C GLU A 366 -17.72 -1.72 9.00
N GLN A 367 -18.46 -0.78 8.41
CA GLN A 367 -19.91 -0.62 8.65
C GLN A 367 -20.75 -1.79 8.13
N LEU A 368 -20.31 -2.44 7.04
CA LEU A 368 -20.98 -3.59 6.45
C LEU A 368 -20.52 -4.92 7.06
N ALA A 369 -19.65 -4.89 8.09
CA ALA A 369 -19.03 -6.05 8.72
C ALA A 369 -18.34 -6.98 7.71
N LEU A 370 -17.69 -6.38 6.70
CA LEU A 370 -16.91 -7.09 5.70
C LEU A 370 -15.49 -7.34 6.21
N THR A 371 -14.95 -8.50 5.89
CA THR A 371 -13.56 -8.86 6.18
C THR A 371 -12.74 -8.79 4.89
N GLY A 372 -11.42 -8.60 4.99
CA GLY A 372 -10.61 -8.41 3.79
C GLY A 372 -9.32 -7.65 4.00
N ILE A 373 -8.65 -7.37 2.89
CA ILE A 373 -7.40 -6.63 2.86
C ILE A 373 -7.36 -5.65 1.69
N CYS A 374 -6.87 -4.44 1.96
CA CYS A 374 -6.49 -3.45 0.95
C CYS A 374 -4.97 -3.40 0.86
N VAL A 375 -4.41 -3.92 -0.23
CA VAL A 375 -2.99 -3.86 -0.56
C VAL A 375 -2.75 -2.62 -1.41
N MET A 376 -2.04 -1.66 -0.84
CA MET A 376 -1.66 -0.44 -1.52
C MET A 376 -0.26 -0.58 -2.09
N HIS A 377 -0.11 -0.36 -3.38
CA HIS A 377 1.16 -0.52 -4.08
C HIS A 377 1.28 0.54 -5.20
N PRO A 378 2.50 1.00 -5.55
CA PRO A 378 2.69 2.10 -6.50
C PRO A 378 2.19 1.83 -7.92
N LYS A 379 2.15 0.56 -8.37
CA LYS A 379 1.69 0.21 -9.73
C LYS A 379 0.17 0.16 -9.84
N PHE A 380 -0.46 -0.59 -8.95
CA PHE A 380 -1.91 -0.75 -8.83
C PHE A 380 -2.21 -1.21 -7.40
N ASN A 381 -3.43 -1.04 -6.96
CA ASN A 381 -3.90 -1.42 -5.63
C ASN A 381 -4.86 -2.58 -5.76
N LEU A 382 -4.77 -3.55 -4.86
CA LEU A 382 -5.64 -4.71 -4.82
C LEU A 382 -6.51 -4.66 -3.57
N ILE A 383 -7.81 -4.79 -3.76
CA ILE A 383 -8.78 -4.78 -2.66
C ILE A 383 -9.53 -6.10 -2.69
N ILE A 384 -9.33 -6.92 -1.66
CA ILE A 384 -10.02 -8.19 -1.49
C ILE A 384 -11.01 -8.04 -0.34
N VAL A 385 -12.27 -8.38 -0.60
CA VAL A 385 -13.37 -8.24 0.35
C VAL A 385 -14.16 -9.52 0.40
N GLU A 386 -14.48 -10.00 1.59
CA GLU A 386 -15.32 -11.16 1.83
C GLU A 386 -16.43 -10.84 2.84
N GLY A 387 -17.60 -11.44 2.64
CA GLY A 387 -18.73 -11.27 3.55
C GLY A 387 -20.04 -11.83 3.00
N GLY A 388 -21.15 -11.51 3.67
CA GLY A 388 -22.48 -11.92 3.23
C GLY A 388 -22.93 -11.23 1.94
N GLN A 389 -23.81 -11.88 1.18
CA GLN A 389 -24.26 -11.43 -0.13
C GLN A 389 -24.85 -10.01 -0.14
N TRP A 390 -25.58 -9.63 0.91
CA TRP A 390 -26.18 -8.29 1.00
C TRP A 390 -25.12 -7.21 1.18
N SER A 391 -24.15 -7.46 2.07
CA SER A 391 -23.03 -6.54 2.32
C SER A 391 -22.13 -6.42 1.08
N ILE A 392 -21.85 -7.54 0.42
CA ILE A 392 -21.04 -7.62 -0.80
C ILE A 392 -21.68 -6.86 -1.95
N THR A 393 -22.99 -7.03 -2.18
CA THR A 393 -23.72 -6.29 -3.23
C THR A 393 -23.68 -4.77 -3.00
N LYS A 394 -23.82 -4.33 -1.74
CA LYS A 394 -23.68 -2.91 -1.39
C LYS A 394 -22.28 -2.38 -1.61
N TYR A 395 -21.27 -3.18 -1.27
CA TYR A 395 -19.88 -2.81 -1.45
C TYR A 395 -19.49 -2.76 -2.93
N LYS A 396 -19.96 -3.70 -3.75
CA LYS A 396 -19.82 -3.67 -5.21
C LYS A 396 -20.40 -2.38 -5.81
N LYS A 397 -21.62 -2.00 -5.41
CA LYS A 397 -22.24 -0.73 -5.83
C LYS A 397 -21.45 0.49 -5.36
N LEU A 398 -20.84 0.44 -4.17
CA LEU A 398 -19.95 1.49 -3.70
C LEU A 398 -18.73 1.64 -4.63
N MET A 399 -18.01 0.54 -4.84
CA MET A 399 -16.74 0.53 -5.57
C MET A 399 -16.92 0.89 -7.05
N LEU A 400 -17.97 0.41 -7.71
CA LEU A 400 -18.13 0.60 -9.16
C LEU A 400 -18.96 1.83 -9.53
N ASN A 401 -19.95 2.22 -8.72
CA ASN A 401 -20.95 3.21 -9.15
C ASN A 401 -20.98 4.48 -8.29
N ARG A 402 -20.55 4.44 -7.02
CA ARG A 402 -20.70 5.58 -6.09
C ARG A 402 -19.41 6.35 -5.87
N ILE A 403 -18.26 5.69 -5.97
CA ILE A 403 -16.95 6.34 -5.92
C ILE A 403 -16.62 6.77 -7.34
N ASP A 404 -16.45 8.08 -7.53
CA ASP A 404 -15.81 8.61 -8.72
C ASP A 404 -14.30 8.52 -8.53
N TRP A 405 -13.65 7.63 -9.28
CA TRP A 405 -12.22 7.36 -9.16
C TRP A 405 -11.34 8.42 -9.82
N THR A 406 -11.93 9.26 -10.67
CA THR A 406 -11.25 10.35 -11.38
C THR A 406 -11.22 11.64 -10.58
N GLU A 407 -11.98 11.70 -9.48
CA GLU A 407 -12.09 12.88 -8.62
C GLU A 407 -10.77 13.17 -7.90
N ASN A 408 -10.24 14.36 -8.12
CA ASN A 408 -9.00 14.82 -7.52
C ASN A 408 -9.29 15.78 -6.37
N VAL A 409 -9.07 15.34 -5.13
CA VAL A 409 -9.35 16.15 -3.94
C VAL A 409 -8.11 16.25 -3.06
N SER A 410 -7.74 17.46 -2.69
CA SER A 410 -6.69 17.73 -1.70
C SER A 410 -7.02 17.02 -0.39
N THR A 411 -6.01 16.41 0.21
CA THR A 411 -6.14 15.79 1.53
C THR A 411 -6.30 16.85 2.60
N ARG A 412 -7.54 17.04 3.09
CA ARG A 412 -7.87 17.98 4.17
C ARG A 412 -7.14 17.73 5.49
N ASP A 413 -6.67 16.50 5.71
CA ASP A 413 -5.90 16.11 6.90
C ASP A 413 -4.44 15.90 6.53
N ALA A 414 -3.67 16.99 6.51
CA ALA A 414 -2.22 16.97 6.38
C ALA A 414 -1.52 16.50 7.67
N LYS A 415 -1.95 15.37 8.24
CA LYS A 415 -1.08 14.65 9.18
C LYS A 415 0.00 13.99 8.33
N HIS A 416 1.12 14.69 8.19
CA HIS A 416 2.39 14.18 7.65
C HIS A 416 2.94 13.06 8.56
N GLY A 417 2.16 11.99 8.75
CA GLY A 417 2.69 10.72 9.21
C GLY A 417 3.54 10.10 8.10
N GLN A 418 4.26 9.02 8.43
CA GLN A 418 5.14 8.23 7.55
C GLN A 418 4.40 7.56 6.37
N GLN A 419 3.56 8.30 5.66
CA GLN A 419 2.84 7.84 4.49
C GLN A 419 3.76 8.06 3.28
N ARG A 420 3.83 7.07 2.40
CA ARG A 420 4.74 7.11 1.25
C ARG A 420 4.27 8.20 0.26
N GLU A 421 5.22 8.87 -0.38
CA GLU A 421 5.00 9.98 -1.32
C GLU A 421 3.95 9.65 -2.40
N TRP A 422 4.04 8.48 -3.03
CA TRP A 422 3.10 8.05 -4.07
C TRP A 422 1.65 7.83 -3.60
N LEU A 423 1.42 7.77 -2.28
CA LEU A 423 0.13 7.61 -1.63
C LEU A 423 -0.44 8.97 -1.13
N MET A 424 0.33 10.05 -1.25
CA MET A 424 -0.13 11.42 -1.03
C MET A 424 -0.87 11.93 -2.26
N ALA A 425 -1.85 12.80 -2.03
CA ALA A 425 -2.64 13.42 -3.11
C ALA A 425 -1.93 14.63 -3.73
N GLU A 426 -0.97 15.20 -3.01
CA GLU A 426 -0.15 16.34 -3.41
C GLU A 426 1.28 15.86 -3.63
N ASP A 427 1.89 16.29 -4.73
CA ASP A 427 3.31 16.11 -4.97
C ASP A 427 4.13 17.11 -4.14
N ASP A 428 5.45 16.95 -4.08
CA ASP A 428 6.38 17.83 -3.34
C ASP A 428 6.25 19.33 -3.68
N ASN A 429 5.66 19.65 -4.85
CA ASN A 429 5.42 21.01 -5.32
C ASN A 429 4.03 21.57 -4.94
N GLY A 430 3.24 20.84 -4.14
CA GLY A 430 1.87 21.22 -3.77
C GLY A 430 0.84 21.11 -4.91
N THR A 431 1.22 20.48 -6.03
CA THR A 431 0.32 20.18 -7.15
C THR A 431 -0.44 18.88 -6.89
N LEU A 432 -1.76 18.89 -7.12
CA LEU A 432 -2.55 17.67 -7.03
C LEU A 432 -2.16 16.69 -8.14
N LYS A 433 -1.94 15.43 -7.77
CA LYS A 433 -1.61 14.36 -8.71
C LYS A 433 -2.78 14.10 -9.66
N ASP A 434 -2.57 14.08 -10.97
CA ASP A 434 -3.65 13.85 -11.93
C ASP A 434 -4.23 12.43 -11.80
N MET A 435 -5.53 12.34 -11.52
CA MET A 435 -6.28 11.10 -11.31
C MET A 435 -7.25 10.79 -12.46
N THR A 436 -7.22 11.56 -13.56
CA THR A 436 -8.15 11.39 -14.68
C THR A 436 -8.06 10.00 -15.34
N SER A 437 -6.89 9.36 -15.30
CA SER A 437 -6.66 8.01 -15.81
C SER A 437 -6.93 6.90 -14.78
N ASN A 438 -7.34 7.25 -13.57
CA ASN A 438 -7.59 6.29 -12.51
C ASN A 438 -8.89 5.53 -12.76
N TYR A 439 -8.90 4.24 -12.38
CA TYR A 439 -10.02 3.35 -12.60
C TYR A 439 -10.17 2.36 -11.45
N CYS A 440 -11.33 1.73 -11.38
CA CYS A 440 -11.59 0.56 -10.54
C CYS A 440 -12.27 -0.52 -11.39
N SER A 441 -11.63 -1.68 -11.50
CA SER A 441 -12.17 -2.85 -12.19
C SER A 441 -12.40 -4.00 -11.22
N LEU A 442 -13.45 -4.79 -11.48
CA LEU A 442 -13.72 -6.03 -10.77
C LEU A 442 -12.90 -7.15 -11.43
N VAL A 443 -11.97 -7.75 -10.67
CA VAL A 443 -11.09 -8.83 -11.13
C VAL A 443 -11.77 -10.19 -10.95
N PHE A 444 -12.41 -10.39 -9.79
CA PHE A 444 -13.04 -11.66 -9.45
C PHE A 444 -14.25 -11.45 -8.54
N GLU A 445 -15.28 -12.26 -8.76
CA GLU A 445 -16.48 -12.37 -7.93
C GLU A 445 -16.85 -13.85 -7.82
N GLY A 446 -16.99 -14.35 -6.60
CA GLY A 446 -17.30 -15.76 -6.38
C GLY A 446 -17.71 -16.06 -4.94
N GLU A 447 -18.16 -17.29 -4.71
CA GLU A 447 -18.48 -17.82 -3.39
C GLU A 447 -17.27 -18.52 -2.76
N VAL A 448 -17.16 -18.45 -1.44
CA VAL A 448 -16.07 -19.04 -0.67
C VAL A 448 -16.65 -19.85 0.50
N LYS A 449 -16.02 -20.98 0.82
CA LYS A 449 -16.46 -21.89 1.89
C LYS A 449 -16.36 -21.28 3.30
N SER A 450 -15.29 -20.51 3.55
CA SER A 450 -14.96 -19.96 4.87
C SER A 450 -14.20 -18.64 4.74
N ARG A 451 -14.32 -17.77 5.74
CA ARG A 451 -13.56 -16.52 5.81
C ARG A 451 -12.06 -16.78 5.90
N ALA A 452 -11.28 -16.13 5.04
CA ALA A 452 -9.82 -16.12 5.11
C ALA A 452 -9.29 -15.00 6.00
N PHE A 453 -10.04 -13.91 6.16
CA PHE A 453 -9.63 -12.74 6.94
C PHE A 453 -10.46 -12.62 8.23
N LYS A 454 -9.79 -12.35 9.35
CA LYS A 454 -10.46 -12.13 10.65
C LYS A 454 -11.09 -10.74 10.75
N ARG A 455 -10.48 -9.74 10.12
CA ARG A 455 -10.89 -8.34 10.14
C ARG A 455 -10.45 -7.65 8.85
N TRP A 456 -11.01 -6.47 8.59
CA TRP A 456 -10.49 -5.58 7.56
C TRP A 456 -9.08 -5.06 7.93
N THR A 457 -8.15 -5.11 6.98
CA THR A 457 -6.80 -4.55 7.16
C THR A 457 -6.34 -3.78 5.93
N SER A 458 -5.46 -2.80 6.11
CA SER A 458 -4.78 -2.10 5.02
C SER A 458 -3.28 -2.27 5.18
N LYS A 459 -2.59 -2.60 4.09
CA LYS A 459 -1.15 -2.85 4.07
C LYS A 459 -0.54 -2.07 2.90
N VAL A 460 0.46 -1.26 3.22
CA VAL A 460 1.29 -0.57 2.21
C VAL A 460 2.43 -1.50 1.85
N THR A 461 2.67 -1.70 0.56
CA THR A 461 3.72 -2.56 0.01
C THR A 461 4.45 -1.85 -1.11
N GLU A 462 5.78 -1.95 -1.16
CA GLU A 462 6.59 -1.28 -2.20
C GLU A 462 7.00 -2.20 -3.35
N THR A 463 7.09 -3.49 -3.05
CA THR A 463 7.56 -4.53 -3.97
C THR A 463 6.44 -5.53 -4.22
N ASP A 464 6.45 -6.15 -5.40
CA ASP A 464 5.48 -7.18 -5.75
C ASP A 464 5.66 -8.42 -4.85
N ALA A 465 6.89 -8.69 -4.39
CA ALA A 465 7.17 -9.73 -3.41
C ALA A 465 6.49 -9.46 -2.04
N GLU A 466 6.55 -8.23 -1.52
CA GLU A 466 5.88 -7.87 -0.26
C GLU A 466 4.35 -7.94 -0.39
N ALA A 467 3.81 -7.57 -1.55
CA ALA A 467 2.38 -7.71 -1.85
C ALA A 467 1.93 -9.18 -1.82
N ARG A 468 2.72 -10.09 -2.41
CA ARG A 468 2.45 -11.54 -2.34
C ARG A 468 2.58 -12.07 -0.91
N ASP A 469 3.61 -11.69 -0.16
CA ASP A 469 3.80 -12.11 1.23
C ASP A 469 2.64 -11.67 2.15
N ALA A 470 2.14 -10.45 1.95
CA ALA A 470 0.97 -9.95 2.67
C ALA A 470 -0.28 -10.83 2.45
N LEU A 471 -0.42 -11.42 1.25
CA LEU A 471 -1.53 -12.28 0.83
C LEU A 471 -1.28 -13.78 1.06
N ALA A 472 -0.02 -14.20 1.24
CA ALA A 472 0.39 -15.59 1.44
C ALA A 472 -0.26 -16.17 2.71
N ARG A 473 -0.39 -15.37 3.78
CA ARG A 473 -1.10 -15.78 5.01
C ARG A 473 -2.56 -16.16 4.77
N SER A 474 -3.21 -15.53 3.80
CA SER A 474 -4.58 -15.83 3.38
C SER A 474 -4.67 -16.83 2.22
N LYS A 475 -3.53 -17.33 1.70
CA LYS A 475 -3.44 -18.18 0.50
C LYS A 475 -4.12 -17.56 -0.73
N MET A 476 -4.00 -16.24 -0.88
CA MET A 476 -4.68 -15.44 -1.91
C MET A 476 -3.71 -14.70 -2.86
N GLU A 477 -2.47 -15.15 -2.92
CA GLU A 477 -1.41 -14.60 -3.79
C GLU A 477 -1.77 -14.66 -5.29
N ASN A 478 -2.55 -15.67 -5.71
CA ASN A 478 -2.98 -15.83 -7.09
C ASN A 478 -3.74 -14.61 -7.61
N PHE A 479 -4.55 -13.97 -6.77
CA PHE A 479 -5.31 -12.77 -7.16
C PHE A 479 -4.40 -11.58 -7.48
N TRP A 480 -3.22 -11.48 -6.85
CA TRP A 480 -2.23 -10.46 -7.19
C TRP A 480 -1.66 -10.69 -8.58
N SER A 481 -1.31 -11.94 -8.90
CA SER A 481 -0.81 -12.33 -10.22
C SER A 481 -1.87 -12.11 -11.30
N THR A 482 -3.14 -12.49 -11.06
CA THR A 482 -4.25 -12.26 -11.99
C THR A 482 -4.53 -10.78 -12.21
N ALA A 483 -4.53 -9.96 -11.15
CA ALA A 483 -4.74 -8.52 -11.27
C ALA A 483 -3.58 -7.82 -12.00
N ARG A 484 -2.36 -8.35 -11.87
CA ARG A 484 -1.18 -7.88 -12.63
C ARG A 484 -1.29 -8.25 -14.11
N SER A 485 -1.77 -9.44 -14.45
CA SER A 485 -1.90 -9.89 -15.84
C SER A 485 -3.06 -9.24 -16.58
N MET A 486 -4.13 -8.86 -15.88
CA MET A 486 -5.20 -8.04 -16.45
C MET A 486 -4.64 -6.65 -16.72
N ALA A 487 -4.44 -6.28 -17.98
CA ALA A 487 -4.04 -4.92 -18.37
C ALA A 487 -5.20 -3.95 -18.15
#